data_AF-A0AAX2ELA9-F1
#
_entry.id   AF-A0AAX2ELA9-F1
#
_cell.length_a   1.000
_cell.length_b   1.000
_cell.length_c   1.000
_cell.angle_alpha   90.00
_cell.angle_beta   90.00
_cell.angle_gamma   90.00
#
_symmetry.space_group_name_H-M   'P 1'
#
loop_
_entity.id
_entity.type
_entity.pdbx_description
1 polymer ?
#
loop_
_entity_poly.entity_id
_entity_poly.type
_entity_poly.pdbx_seq_one_letter_code
_entity_poly.pdbx_strand_id
1 'polypeptide(L)'
;MKKLSLAALITTALLSQSALAESNNHMMSYLTSWGLPQDAATQMMNAEVDTYLLSFGGWDQDGAIYTSDNIVGDVAYNDYWLPPAYTSWTQVKLAAPYKKMMVAFGGATYESIWAHLANETSRENIAQGLVKLLRKDFPVYQKGLQADQVQGPCSSANWDGSCNLANYQKAGTVQIDGIDFDFEKTARLSPEENNNLIKLVKRVRELLGPNSGKLISLTTYHVGADPLECSDSSVTDGCSFVENDRSTHHGEVLDLLQNSRDLFDFYNVMAYDAGPRFKYDVAMANYAKAVGDAKKIILGNTLTTQWGPEGRYAETRENNIARAAWQAANGYGGVFVWAMGSNDTGLSFADQIDYINDMKNAASGGVPETGNTVPVARATYQKEVQGAATVTLDASSSYDADGDTLTYTWTQVSGPQVTLNNASQQKATFTLNSTDVDATLGFKLTVNDGKDDSLPLAFSIKHLADDVAEEPEEPGEEPGEEPGEEPGDNPGEEPGDNPGNGAVTAWNASTIYAQPCQKVTYQGKVWMNGWYVQGEAPSDANPWGAWRPEGSATMHTQCK
;
A
#
# COMPACT_ATOMS: atom_id res chain seq x y z
N MET A 1 -33.28 9.19 -66.51
CA MET A 1 -34.04 9.65 -65.32
C MET A 1 -34.11 8.49 -64.35
N LYS A 2 -33.68 8.49 -63.10
CA LYS A 2 -33.10 9.46 -62.17
C LYS A 2 -32.22 8.67 -61.18
N LYS A 3 -31.20 9.36 -60.63
CA LYS A 3 -30.34 8.98 -59.50
C LYS A 3 -31.13 8.50 -58.27
N LEU A 4 -30.51 7.69 -57.41
CA LEU A 4 -30.51 7.79 -55.93
C LEU A 4 -29.71 6.59 -55.39
N SER A 5 -28.95 6.60 -54.31
CA SER A 5 -28.08 7.57 -53.63
C SER A 5 -27.27 6.70 -52.66
N LEU A 6 -25.98 6.96 -52.55
CA LEU A 6 -25.11 6.41 -51.53
C LEU A 6 -25.69 6.73 -50.14
N ALA A 7 -25.89 5.73 -49.30
CA ALA A 7 -26.07 5.92 -47.86
C ALA A 7 -24.83 5.35 -47.19
N ALA A 8 -23.96 6.25 -46.73
CA ALA A 8 -22.85 5.93 -45.86
C ALA A 8 -23.40 5.32 -44.56
N LEU A 9 -23.13 4.04 -44.34
CA LEU A 9 -23.20 3.48 -43.00
C LEU A 9 -22.00 4.03 -42.23
N ILE A 10 -22.25 5.11 -41.50
CA ILE A 10 -21.41 5.53 -40.38
C ILE A 10 -21.47 4.37 -39.39
N THR A 11 -20.44 3.53 -39.38
CA THR A 11 -20.16 2.65 -38.25
C THR A 11 -19.78 3.55 -37.09
N THR A 12 -20.78 3.98 -36.31
CA THR A 12 -20.57 4.31 -34.91
C THR A 12 -20.11 3.01 -34.24
N ALA A 13 -18.80 2.87 -34.09
CA ALA A 13 -18.26 1.98 -33.09
C ALA A 13 -18.85 2.47 -31.77
N LEU A 14 -19.83 1.74 -31.22
CA LEU A 14 -20.07 1.80 -29.79
C LEU A 14 -18.77 1.31 -29.15
N LEU A 15 -17.87 2.25 -28.87
CA LEU A 15 -16.88 2.06 -27.82
C LEU A 15 -17.70 1.73 -26.59
N SER A 16 -17.62 0.48 -26.13
CA SER A 16 -18.13 0.12 -24.82
C SER A 16 -17.58 1.15 -23.84
N GLN A 17 -18.44 1.96 -23.25
CA GLN A 17 -18.05 2.74 -22.08
C GLN A 17 -17.40 1.76 -21.12
N SER A 18 -16.17 2.05 -20.71
CA SER A 18 -15.49 1.23 -19.72
C SER A 18 -16.38 1.17 -18.48
N ALA A 19 -16.42 0.03 -17.79
CA ALA A 19 -17.23 -0.13 -16.59
C ALA A 19 -16.85 0.87 -15.47
N LEU A 20 -15.67 1.52 -15.57
CA LEU A 20 -15.29 2.64 -14.71
C LEU A 20 -16.12 3.90 -14.97
N ALA A 21 -16.63 4.12 -16.19
CA ALA A 21 -17.46 5.29 -16.50
C ALA A 21 -18.88 5.24 -15.90
N GLU A 22 -19.29 4.09 -15.32
CA GLU A 22 -20.61 3.94 -14.68
C GLU A 22 -20.65 4.37 -13.21
N SER A 23 -19.52 4.39 -12.49
CA SER A 23 -19.46 4.84 -11.09
C SER A 23 -18.62 6.11 -10.94
N ASN A 24 -19.23 7.23 -10.52
CA ASN A 24 -18.54 8.51 -10.30
C ASN A 24 -17.92 8.63 -8.90
N ASN A 25 -17.32 7.55 -8.40
CA ASN A 25 -16.82 7.50 -7.02
C ASN A 25 -15.71 6.46 -6.88
N HIS A 26 -14.72 6.49 -7.75
CA HIS A 26 -13.56 5.62 -7.64
C HIS A 26 -12.74 6.00 -6.41
N MET A 27 -12.25 5.00 -5.67
CA MET A 27 -11.22 5.19 -4.67
C MET A 27 -10.02 4.35 -5.07
N MET A 28 -8.97 5.06 -5.44
CA MET A 28 -7.74 4.48 -5.97
C MET A 28 -6.59 4.72 -5.00
N SER A 29 -5.57 3.86 -5.06
CA SER A 29 -4.35 4.11 -4.30
C SER A 29 -3.13 3.58 -5.04
N TYR A 30 -2.06 4.37 -5.02
CA TYR A 30 -0.72 3.83 -5.25
C TYR A 30 -0.43 2.78 -4.17
N LEU A 31 0.02 1.60 -4.60
CA LEU A 31 0.48 0.53 -3.72
C LEU A 31 1.99 0.36 -3.94
N THR A 32 2.77 0.83 -2.98
CA THR A 32 4.23 0.72 -3.06
C THR A 32 4.69 -0.71 -2.85
N SER A 33 5.76 -1.11 -3.53
CA SER A 33 6.37 -2.43 -3.33
C SER A 33 7.06 -2.59 -1.96
N TRP A 34 7.31 -1.47 -1.28
CA TRP A 34 7.83 -1.41 0.08
C TRP A 34 6.75 -0.98 1.10
N GLY A 35 7.02 -1.20 2.38
CA GLY A 35 6.12 -0.80 3.48
C GLY A 35 4.91 -1.72 3.68
N LEU A 36 4.84 -2.84 2.96
CA LEU A 36 3.76 -3.82 3.07
C LEU A 36 4.08 -4.88 4.14
N PRO A 37 3.24 -5.05 5.18
CA PRO A 37 3.41 -6.13 6.15
C PRO A 37 3.12 -7.51 5.52
N GLN A 38 3.55 -8.60 6.17
CA GLN A 38 3.39 -9.96 5.64
C GLN A 38 1.92 -10.36 5.44
N ASP A 39 1.01 -9.80 6.24
CA ASP A 39 -0.44 -10.00 6.18
C ASP A 39 -1.17 -8.89 5.40
N ALA A 40 -0.46 -8.08 4.61
CA ALA A 40 -1.04 -6.97 3.84
C ALA A 40 -2.20 -7.40 2.94
N ALA A 41 -2.13 -8.57 2.30
CA ALA A 41 -3.24 -9.13 1.51
C ALA A 41 -4.55 -9.18 2.32
N THR A 42 -4.49 -9.68 3.55
CA THR A 42 -5.65 -9.78 4.45
C THR A 42 -6.15 -8.41 4.86
N GLN A 43 -5.23 -7.49 5.22
CA GLN A 43 -5.62 -6.13 5.61
C GLN A 43 -6.24 -5.36 4.45
N MET A 44 -5.70 -5.47 3.23
CA MET A 44 -6.21 -4.82 2.02
C MET A 44 -7.62 -5.28 1.62
N MET A 45 -8.09 -6.44 2.07
CA MET A 45 -9.48 -6.85 1.86
C MET A 45 -10.47 -5.94 2.61
N ASN A 46 -10.03 -5.28 3.68
CA ASN A 46 -10.82 -4.30 4.44
C ASN A 46 -10.72 -2.88 3.85
N ALA A 47 -9.85 -2.66 2.87
CA ALA A 47 -9.73 -1.36 2.22
C ALA A 47 -10.82 -1.19 1.17
N GLU A 48 -11.50 -0.04 1.17
CA GLU A 48 -12.48 0.34 0.17
C GLU A 48 -11.85 0.95 -1.08
N VAL A 49 -10.66 0.46 -1.44
CA VAL A 49 -9.98 0.76 -2.70
C VAL A 49 -10.53 -0.16 -3.79
N ASP A 50 -11.00 0.41 -4.89
CA ASP A 50 -11.40 -0.35 -6.07
C ASP A 50 -10.26 -0.52 -7.07
N THR A 51 -9.25 0.34 -7.07
CA THR A 51 -8.12 0.28 -8.02
C THR A 51 -6.79 0.56 -7.34
N TYR A 52 -5.85 -0.38 -7.46
CA TYR A 52 -4.48 -0.23 -7.00
C TYR A 52 -3.55 0.06 -8.18
N LEU A 53 -2.74 1.11 -8.03
CA LEU A 53 -1.64 1.44 -8.92
C LEU A 53 -0.36 0.85 -8.32
N LEU A 54 0.03 -0.32 -8.80
CA LEU A 54 1.22 -1.06 -8.39
C LEU A 54 2.46 -0.30 -8.83
N SER A 55 3.26 0.16 -7.86
CA SER A 55 4.26 1.18 -8.13
C SER A 55 5.68 0.78 -7.76
N PHE A 56 6.68 1.01 -8.64
CA PHE A 56 6.60 1.58 -10.00
C PHE A 56 7.04 0.60 -11.08
N GLY A 57 6.61 0.85 -12.32
CA GLY A 57 7.09 0.20 -13.52
C GLY A 57 8.01 1.10 -14.35
N GLY A 58 8.88 0.47 -15.13
CA GLY A 58 9.68 1.13 -16.15
C GLY A 58 9.93 0.21 -17.34
N TRP A 59 10.55 0.77 -18.38
CA TRP A 59 10.96 0.04 -19.57
C TRP A 59 12.32 0.51 -20.05
N ASP A 60 12.96 -0.33 -20.86
CA ASP A 60 14.11 0.07 -21.68
C ASP A 60 13.69 0.33 -23.14
N GLN A 61 14.67 0.67 -23.97
CA GLN A 61 14.46 0.94 -25.39
C GLN A 61 13.94 -0.27 -26.19
N ASP A 62 14.20 -1.49 -25.71
CA ASP A 62 13.86 -2.76 -26.35
C ASP A 62 12.51 -3.30 -25.86
N GLY A 63 11.81 -2.54 -25.02
CA GLY A 63 10.50 -2.89 -24.49
C GLY A 63 10.55 -3.94 -23.38
N ALA A 64 11.71 -4.17 -22.76
CA ALA A 64 11.78 -4.99 -21.56
C ALA A 64 11.16 -4.22 -20.39
N ILE A 65 10.12 -4.81 -19.80
CA ILE A 65 9.40 -4.21 -18.67
C ILE A 65 10.03 -4.68 -17.36
N TYR A 66 10.25 -3.75 -16.44
CA TYR A 66 10.68 -4.01 -15.06
C TYR A 66 9.81 -3.26 -14.07
N THR A 67 9.76 -3.72 -12.83
CA THR A 67 9.03 -3.06 -11.74
C THR A 67 9.85 -3.03 -10.45
N SER A 68 9.62 -2.03 -9.60
CA SER A 68 10.20 -1.90 -8.26
C SER A 68 9.99 -3.17 -7.44
N ASP A 69 11.06 -3.65 -6.81
CA ASP A 69 11.15 -4.91 -6.04
C ASP A 69 10.51 -6.13 -6.73
N ASN A 70 10.43 -6.12 -8.06
CA ASN A 70 9.77 -7.14 -8.86
C ASN A 70 8.30 -7.41 -8.43
N ILE A 71 7.59 -6.37 -7.97
CA ILE A 71 6.18 -6.45 -7.54
C ILE A 71 5.28 -7.07 -8.62
N VAL A 72 5.54 -6.78 -9.90
CA VAL A 72 4.88 -7.42 -11.04
C VAL A 72 5.93 -8.04 -11.96
N GLY A 73 6.39 -9.22 -11.57
CA GLY A 73 7.32 -10.01 -12.38
C GLY A 73 7.21 -11.51 -12.13
N ASP A 74 8.22 -12.25 -12.57
CA ASP A 74 8.34 -13.67 -12.24
C ASP A 74 8.84 -13.81 -10.80
N VAL A 75 8.10 -14.52 -9.95
CA VAL A 75 8.50 -14.80 -8.57
C VAL A 75 9.17 -16.17 -8.51
N ALA A 76 10.35 -16.24 -7.89
CA ALA A 76 10.96 -17.52 -7.54
C ALA A 76 10.13 -18.14 -6.42
N TYR A 77 9.48 -19.27 -6.70
CA TYR A 77 8.66 -19.95 -5.72
C TYR A 77 9.52 -20.42 -4.53
N ASN A 78 9.07 -20.09 -3.33
CA ASN A 78 9.53 -20.64 -2.07
C ASN A 78 8.29 -20.91 -1.21
N ASP A 79 8.23 -22.10 -0.64
CA ASP A 79 7.04 -22.61 0.01
C ASP A 79 6.83 -22.01 1.41
N TYR A 80 7.88 -21.50 2.05
CA TYR A 80 7.82 -20.84 3.34
C TYR A 80 7.62 -19.33 3.23
N TRP A 81 8.25 -18.68 2.25
CA TRP A 81 8.28 -17.23 2.14
C TRP A 81 8.14 -16.77 0.69
N LEU A 82 7.27 -15.79 0.46
CA LEU A 82 7.14 -15.07 -0.80
C LEU A 82 7.09 -13.57 -0.49
N PRO A 83 7.56 -12.71 -1.42
CA PRO A 83 7.59 -11.26 -1.20
C PRO A 83 6.18 -10.70 -0.91
N PRO A 84 5.99 -9.94 0.19
CA PRO A 84 4.71 -9.30 0.51
C PRO A 84 4.16 -8.46 -0.64
N ALA A 85 5.02 -7.76 -1.38
CA ALA A 85 4.63 -6.98 -2.54
C ALA A 85 3.89 -7.83 -3.59
N TYR A 86 4.41 -9.01 -3.90
CA TYR A 86 3.80 -9.91 -4.88
C TYR A 86 2.53 -10.57 -4.34
N THR A 87 2.58 -11.10 -3.11
CA THR A 87 1.45 -11.82 -2.53
C THR A 87 0.26 -10.91 -2.24
N SER A 88 0.50 -9.66 -1.85
CA SER A 88 -0.56 -8.69 -1.50
C SER A 88 -1.55 -8.48 -2.63
N TRP A 89 -1.09 -8.05 -3.80
CA TRP A 89 -1.99 -7.76 -4.91
C TRP A 89 -2.53 -9.03 -5.57
N THR A 90 -1.72 -10.10 -5.70
CA THR A 90 -2.17 -11.34 -6.36
C THR A 90 -3.28 -12.04 -5.58
N GLN A 91 -3.15 -12.11 -4.25
CA GLN A 91 -4.15 -12.72 -3.38
C GLN A 91 -5.44 -11.87 -3.31
N VAL A 92 -5.30 -10.54 -3.18
CA VAL A 92 -6.47 -9.63 -3.21
C VAL A 92 -7.19 -9.74 -4.55
N LYS A 93 -6.48 -9.79 -5.68
CA LYS A 93 -7.09 -9.92 -7.01
C LYS A 93 -7.83 -11.24 -7.19
N LEU A 94 -7.30 -12.33 -6.65
CA LEU A 94 -7.98 -13.63 -6.69
C LEU A 94 -9.25 -13.62 -5.85
N ALA A 95 -9.18 -13.07 -4.63
CA ALA A 95 -10.30 -13.05 -3.68
C ALA A 95 -11.39 -12.02 -4.06
N ALA A 96 -11.00 -10.91 -4.67
CA ALA A 96 -11.88 -9.81 -5.08
C ALA A 96 -11.60 -9.40 -6.54
N PRO A 97 -12.07 -10.17 -7.54
CA PRO A 97 -11.79 -9.89 -8.96
C PRO A 97 -12.27 -8.54 -9.48
N TYR A 98 -13.21 -7.91 -8.76
CA TYR A 98 -13.70 -6.56 -9.07
C TYR A 98 -12.67 -5.47 -8.74
N LYS A 99 -11.79 -5.68 -7.74
CA LYS A 99 -10.66 -4.78 -7.44
C LYS A 99 -9.65 -4.84 -8.59
N LYS A 100 -9.28 -3.68 -9.11
CA LYS A 100 -8.43 -3.50 -10.28
C LYS A 100 -6.98 -3.36 -9.85
N MET A 101 -6.09 -4.02 -10.59
CA MET A 101 -4.65 -3.97 -10.39
C MET A 101 -4.02 -3.40 -11.65
N MET A 102 -3.43 -2.22 -11.56
CA MET A 102 -2.78 -1.53 -12.68
C MET A 102 -1.33 -1.27 -12.34
N VAL A 103 -0.42 -1.27 -13.32
CA VAL A 103 0.98 -0.91 -13.07
C VAL A 103 1.19 0.56 -13.44
N ALA A 104 1.68 1.38 -12.50
CA ALA A 104 2.03 2.77 -12.77
C ALA A 104 3.46 2.88 -13.28
N PHE A 105 3.63 3.37 -14.50
CA PHE A 105 4.92 3.53 -15.16
C PHE A 105 5.43 4.96 -15.06
N GLY A 106 6.69 5.11 -14.69
CA GLY A 106 7.33 6.42 -14.54
C GLY A 106 7.37 6.89 -13.10
N GLY A 107 6.74 8.04 -12.85
CA GLY A 107 6.96 8.83 -11.63
C GLY A 107 8.36 9.42 -11.58
N ALA A 108 8.64 10.23 -10.55
CA ALA A 108 9.93 10.89 -10.35
C ALA A 108 11.11 9.89 -10.30
N THR A 109 10.86 8.63 -9.94
CA THR A 109 11.87 7.56 -9.88
C THR A 109 12.33 7.11 -11.27
N TYR A 110 11.42 7.03 -12.24
CA TYR A 110 11.70 6.49 -13.58
C TYR A 110 11.43 7.50 -14.70
N GLU A 111 11.55 8.81 -14.44
CA GLU A 111 11.34 9.85 -15.46
C GLU A 111 12.18 9.67 -16.74
N SER A 112 13.30 8.97 -16.67
CA SER A 112 14.18 8.74 -17.82
C SER A 112 13.56 7.82 -18.90
N ILE A 113 12.58 6.99 -18.55
CA ILE A 113 11.96 6.04 -19.48
C ILE A 113 11.23 6.74 -20.64
N TRP A 114 10.79 7.98 -20.41
CA TRP A 114 10.05 8.78 -21.39
C TRP A 114 10.89 9.13 -22.62
N ALA A 115 12.21 9.27 -22.45
CA ALA A 115 13.13 9.60 -23.54
C ALA A 115 13.17 8.51 -24.63
N HIS A 116 12.94 7.24 -24.27
CA HIS A 116 12.87 6.14 -25.23
C HIS A 116 11.74 6.32 -26.25
N LEU A 117 10.67 7.04 -25.89
CA LEU A 117 9.53 7.27 -26.77
C LEU A 117 9.85 8.18 -27.97
N ALA A 118 10.98 8.87 -28.00
CA ALA A 118 11.39 9.65 -29.16
C ALA A 118 11.65 8.77 -30.39
N ASN A 119 12.17 7.55 -30.19
CA ASN A 119 12.48 6.62 -31.27
C ASN A 119 11.26 5.76 -31.63
N GLU A 120 10.93 5.66 -32.92
CA GLU A 120 9.75 4.90 -33.37
C GLU A 120 9.85 3.39 -33.15
N THR A 121 11.02 2.80 -33.43
CA THR A 121 11.27 1.38 -33.17
C THR A 121 11.15 1.09 -31.67
N SER A 122 11.71 1.96 -30.84
CA SER A 122 11.61 1.81 -29.39
C SER A 122 10.16 1.90 -28.91
N ARG A 123 9.38 2.87 -29.39
CA ARG A 123 7.93 2.94 -29.09
C ARG A 123 7.19 1.66 -29.46
N GLU A 124 7.48 1.06 -30.60
CA GLU A 124 6.85 -0.20 -31.01
C GLU A 124 7.22 -1.34 -30.05
N ASN A 125 8.50 -1.47 -29.71
CA ASN A 125 8.97 -2.48 -28.77
C ASN A 125 8.33 -2.31 -27.39
N ILE A 126 8.27 -1.09 -26.88
CA ILE A 126 7.63 -0.75 -25.60
C ILE A 126 6.13 -1.08 -25.66
N ALA A 127 5.43 -0.74 -26.74
CA ALA A 127 4.02 -1.10 -26.91
C ALA A 127 3.81 -2.62 -26.84
N GLN A 128 4.68 -3.40 -27.47
CA GLN A 128 4.64 -4.87 -27.41
C GLN A 128 4.95 -5.39 -26.00
N GLY A 129 5.93 -4.82 -25.31
CA GLY A 129 6.27 -5.14 -23.92
C GLY A 129 5.10 -4.91 -22.97
N LEU A 130 4.45 -3.75 -23.06
CA LEU A 130 3.26 -3.42 -22.26
C LEU A 130 2.10 -4.38 -22.54
N VAL A 131 1.84 -4.73 -23.81
CA VAL A 131 0.79 -5.69 -24.16
C VAL A 131 1.10 -7.10 -23.70
N LYS A 132 2.38 -7.51 -23.75
CA LYS A 132 2.83 -8.79 -23.19
C LYS A 132 2.58 -8.84 -21.69
N LEU A 133 2.89 -7.75 -20.96
CA LEU A 133 2.61 -7.65 -19.53
C LEU A 133 1.11 -7.74 -19.24
N LEU A 134 0.28 -6.98 -19.96
CA LEU A 134 -1.17 -6.95 -19.77
C LEU A 134 -1.85 -8.31 -20.03
N ARG A 135 -1.23 -9.18 -20.84
CA ARG A 135 -1.71 -10.54 -21.14
C ARG A 135 -1.04 -11.62 -20.29
N LYS A 136 -0.12 -11.25 -19.38
CA LYS A 136 0.62 -12.21 -18.57
C LYS A 136 -0.27 -12.75 -17.46
N ASP A 137 -0.23 -14.07 -17.33
CA ASP A 137 -0.81 -14.82 -16.22
C ASP A 137 0.18 -14.88 -15.05
N PHE A 138 -0.28 -14.48 -13.86
CA PHE A 138 0.50 -14.49 -12.62
C PHE A 138 -0.04 -15.58 -11.69
N PRO A 139 0.79 -16.53 -11.24
CA PRO A 139 0.37 -17.52 -10.25
C PRO A 139 0.10 -16.86 -8.91
N VAL A 140 -1.01 -17.24 -8.28
CA VAL A 140 -1.35 -16.81 -6.92
C VAL A 140 -0.97 -17.92 -5.96
N TYR A 141 -0.22 -17.58 -4.92
CA TYR A 141 0.17 -18.52 -3.88
C TYR A 141 -0.39 -18.10 -2.53
N GLN A 142 -0.95 -19.04 -1.78
CA GLN A 142 -1.55 -18.81 -0.45
C GLN A 142 -1.17 -19.93 0.53
N LYS A 143 -1.06 -19.56 1.81
CA LYS A 143 -0.97 -20.51 2.93
C LYS A 143 -2.37 -20.79 3.47
N GLY A 144 -2.56 -21.93 4.12
CA GLY A 144 -3.80 -22.30 4.80
C GLY A 144 -4.96 -22.63 3.85
N LEU A 145 -4.67 -22.97 2.59
CA LEU A 145 -5.70 -23.43 1.64
C LEU A 145 -6.36 -24.71 2.12
N GLN A 146 -7.64 -24.89 1.80
CA GLN A 146 -8.27 -26.22 1.84
C GLN A 146 -7.74 -27.09 0.69
N ALA A 147 -7.77 -28.41 0.87
CA ALA A 147 -7.20 -29.34 -0.12
C ALA A 147 -7.85 -29.22 -1.52
N ASP A 148 -9.13 -28.86 -1.58
CA ASP A 148 -9.88 -28.63 -2.82
C ASP A 148 -9.63 -27.24 -3.46
N GLN A 149 -8.95 -26.34 -2.74
CA GLN A 149 -8.54 -25.02 -3.23
C GLN A 149 -7.15 -25.02 -3.87
N VAL A 150 -6.37 -26.09 -3.71
CA VAL A 150 -5.04 -26.22 -4.34
C VAL A 150 -5.20 -26.46 -5.83
N GLN A 151 -4.57 -25.60 -6.65
CA GLN A 151 -4.61 -25.69 -8.10
C GLN A 151 -3.36 -26.36 -8.69
N GLY A 152 -3.58 -27.51 -9.32
CA GLY A 152 -2.51 -28.31 -9.91
C GLY A 152 -1.80 -29.19 -8.87
N PRO A 153 -0.59 -29.69 -9.17
CA PRO A 153 0.16 -30.49 -8.21
C PRO A 153 0.53 -29.66 -6.98
N CYS A 154 0.65 -30.33 -5.82
CA CYS A 154 1.14 -29.70 -4.60
C CYS A 154 2.48 -29.00 -4.88
N SER A 155 2.52 -27.70 -4.63
CA SER A 155 3.77 -26.92 -4.77
C SER A 155 4.71 -27.22 -3.60
N SER A 156 4.15 -27.60 -2.44
CA SER A 156 4.87 -28.14 -1.28
C SER A 156 4.12 -29.35 -0.72
N ALA A 157 4.83 -30.41 -0.36
CA ALA A 157 4.24 -31.68 0.08
C ALA A 157 4.87 -32.15 1.39
N ASN A 158 4.06 -32.81 2.21
CA ASN A 158 4.51 -33.58 3.36
C ASN A 158 5.23 -34.85 2.91
N TRP A 159 5.90 -35.52 3.84
CA TRP A 159 6.63 -36.77 3.58
C TRP A 159 5.74 -37.92 3.08
N ASP A 160 4.44 -37.88 3.38
CA ASP A 160 3.44 -38.86 2.95
C ASP A 160 2.83 -38.55 1.57
N GLY A 161 3.29 -37.47 0.92
CA GLY A 161 2.82 -37.01 -0.38
C GLY A 161 1.55 -36.16 -0.35
N SER A 162 0.96 -35.91 0.83
CA SER A 162 -0.14 -34.94 0.97
C SER A 162 0.37 -33.51 0.80
N CYS A 163 -0.46 -32.57 0.32
CA CYS A 163 -0.05 -31.17 0.22
C CYS A 163 0.21 -30.60 1.64
N ASN A 164 1.33 -29.91 1.81
CA ASN A 164 1.59 -29.15 3.04
C ASN A 164 0.84 -27.82 2.98
N LEU A 165 -0.39 -27.80 3.51
CA LEU A 165 -1.27 -26.64 3.46
C LEU A 165 -0.84 -25.49 4.38
N ALA A 166 0.09 -25.72 5.32
CA ALA A 166 0.72 -24.64 6.10
C ALA A 166 1.70 -23.80 5.25
N ASN A 167 2.20 -24.37 4.16
CA ASN A 167 3.09 -23.71 3.21
C ASN A 167 2.33 -23.14 2.01
N TYR A 168 2.99 -22.27 1.24
CA TYR A 168 2.42 -21.64 0.07
C TYR A 168 2.06 -22.70 -0.99
N GLN A 169 0.78 -22.81 -1.32
CA GLN A 169 0.28 -23.61 -2.42
C GLN A 169 -0.27 -22.70 -3.50
N LYS A 170 -0.25 -23.15 -4.76
CA LYS A 170 -0.88 -22.41 -5.85
C LYS A 170 -2.40 -22.41 -5.65
N ALA A 171 -2.99 -21.23 -5.48
CA ALA A 171 -4.42 -21.02 -5.31
C ALA A 171 -5.13 -20.68 -6.63
N GLY A 172 -4.39 -20.24 -7.65
CA GLY A 172 -4.95 -19.87 -8.93
C GLY A 172 -4.00 -19.04 -9.78
N THR A 173 -4.58 -18.30 -10.71
CA THR A 173 -3.87 -17.42 -11.63
C THR A 173 -4.70 -16.15 -11.86
N VAL A 174 -4.04 -15.00 -11.90
CA VAL A 174 -4.65 -13.69 -12.12
C VAL A 174 -3.90 -12.91 -13.20
N GLN A 175 -4.55 -11.90 -13.76
CA GLN A 175 -3.91 -10.91 -14.64
C GLN A 175 -4.10 -9.51 -14.06
N ILE A 176 -3.21 -8.59 -14.39
CA ILE A 176 -3.43 -7.16 -14.14
C ILE A 176 -4.54 -6.63 -15.07
N ASP A 177 -5.25 -5.61 -14.61
CA ASP A 177 -6.38 -5.00 -15.30
C ASP A 177 -5.97 -3.85 -16.21
N GLY A 178 -4.80 -3.24 -16.01
CA GLY A 178 -4.41 -2.07 -16.79
C GLY A 178 -3.03 -1.53 -16.49
N ILE A 179 -2.76 -0.36 -17.04
CA ILE A 179 -1.53 0.41 -16.82
C ILE A 179 -1.87 1.87 -16.62
N ASP A 180 -1.08 2.55 -15.79
CA ASP A 180 -1.10 3.98 -15.62
C ASP A 180 0.22 4.56 -16.14
N PHE A 181 0.14 5.71 -16.81
CA PHE A 181 1.32 6.48 -17.19
C PHE A 181 1.45 7.64 -16.21
N ASP A 182 2.35 7.51 -15.25
CA ASP A 182 2.68 8.55 -14.28
C ASP A 182 3.68 9.53 -14.89
N PHE A 183 3.15 10.37 -15.78
CA PHE A 183 3.90 11.17 -16.73
C PHE A 183 4.33 12.49 -16.10
N GLU A 184 5.43 12.39 -15.36
CA GLU A 184 6.14 13.51 -14.76
C GLU A 184 7.66 13.41 -14.96
N LYS A 185 8.31 14.58 -14.92
CA LYS A 185 9.75 14.78 -14.94
C LYS A 185 10.11 16.15 -14.36
N THR A 186 11.35 16.33 -13.93
CA THR A 186 11.83 17.60 -13.37
C THR A 186 11.84 18.74 -14.40
N ALA A 187 12.12 18.43 -15.66
CA ALA A 187 12.11 19.40 -16.75
C ALA A 187 10.70 19.62 -17.30
N ARG A 188 10.43 20.77 -17.92
CA ARG A 188 9.16 21.00 -18.63
C ARG A 188 8.96 19.96 -19.74
N LEU A 189 7.76 19.39 -19.84
CA LEU A 189 7.39 18.49 -20.94
C LEU A 189 7.27 19.26 -22.26
N SER A 190 7.83 18.67 -23.33
CA SER A 190 7.73 19.23 -24.67
C SER A 190 6.47 18.73 -25.40
N PRO A 191 5.96 19.49 -26.39
CA PRO A 191 4.88 19.03 -27.26
C PRO A 191 5.21 17.72 -28.00
N GLU A 192 6.49 17.48 -28.30
CA GLU A 192 6.93 16.24 -28.93
C GLU A 192 6.82 15.03 -27.99
N GLU A 193 7.19 15.18 -26.72
CA GLU A 193 7.03 14.14 -25.70
C GLU A 193 5.54 13.79 -25.48
N ASN A 194 4.67 14.81 -25.39
CA ASN A 194 3.21 14.60 -25.36
C ASN A 194 2.73 13.76 -26.55
N ASN A 195 3.14 14.14 -27.76
CA ASN A 195 2.77 13.42 -28.98
C ASN A 195 3.32 11.98 -29.02
N ASN A 196 4.52 11.76 -28.47
CA ASN A 196 5.12 10.43 -28.39
C ASN A 196 4.36 9.51 -27.43
N LEU A 197 3.88 10.03 -26.29
CA LEU A 197 3.00 9.28 -25.40
C LEU A 197 1.65 8.95 -26.06
N ILE A 198 1.03 9.91 -26.77
CA ILE A 198 -0.21 9.66 -27.54
C ILE A 198 -0.01 8.51 -28.53
N LYS A 199 1.10 8.52 -29.29
CA LYS A 199 1.43 7.47 -30.26
C LYS A 199 1.60 6.11 -29.58
N LEU A 200 2.29 6.06 -28.43
CA LEU A 200 2.45 4.84 -27.66
C LEU A 200 1.08 4.28 -27.22
N VAL A 201 0.24 5.10 -26.58
CA VAL A 201 -1.05 4.67 -26.04
C VAL A 201 -1.96 4.18 -27.16
N LYS A 202 -2.02 4.93 -28.28
CA LYS A 202 -2.76 4.51 -29.46
C LYS A 202 -2.29 3.14 -29.94
N ARG A 203 -0.97 2.92 -30.00
CA ARG A 203 -0.39 1.65 -30.43
C ARG A 203 -0.71 0.50 -29.48
N VAL A 204 -0.68 0.75 -28.16
CA VAL A 204 -1.09 -0.24 -27.15
C VAL A 204 -2.57 -0.62 -27.34
N ARG A 205 -3.47 0.35 -27.54
CA ARG A 205 -4.89 0.09 -27.82
C ARG A 205 -5.09 -0.74 -29.08
N GLU A 206 -4.37 -0.44 -30.17
CA GLU A 206 -4.41 -1.21 -31.41
C GLU A 206 -3.99 -2.68 -31.21
N LEU A 207 -2.89 -2.90 -30.48
CA LEU A 207 -2.35 -4.24 -30.20
C LEU A 207 -3.25 -5.05 -29.25
N LEU A 208 -3.91 -4.39 -28.30
CA LEU A 208 -4.87 -5.01 -27.38
C LEU A 208 -6.17 -5.40 -28.10
N GLY A 209 -6.63 -4.57 -29.03
CA GLY A 209 -7.91 -4.70 -29.72
C GLY A 209 -9.09 -4.10 -28.93
N PRO A 210 -10.24 -3.87 -29.59
CA PRO A 210 -11.35 -3.07 -29.07
C PRO A 210 -12.07 -3.67 -27.86
N ASN A 211 -11.94 -4.98 -27.62
CA ASN A 211 -12.66 -5.70 -26.56
C ASN A 211 -11.72 -6.21 -25.45
N SER A 212 -10.52 -5.63 -25.31
CA SER A 212 -9.54 -6.12 -24.35
C SER A 212 -9.97 -5.97 -22.89
N GLY A 213 -10.85 -5.01 -22.58
CA GLY A 213 -11.25 -4.68 -21.21
C GLY A 213 -10.11 -4.13 -20.35
N LYS A 214 -8.91 -3.91 -20.91
CA LYS A 214 -7.76 -3.39 -20.17
C LYS A 214 -7.84 -1.88 -20.05
N LEU A 215 -7.51 -1.39 -18.87
CA LEU A 215 -7.56 0.02 -18.52
C LEU A 215 -6.24 0.71 -18.86
N ILE A 216 -6.33 1.95 -19.33
CA ILE A 216 -5.18 2.84 -19.50
C ILE A 216 -5.51 4.21 -18.93
N SER A 217 -4.74 4.67 -17.96
CA SER A 217 -4.87 5.99 -17.35
C SER A 217 -3.62 6.85 -17.51
N LEU A 218 -3.77 8.14 -17.24
CA LEU A 218 -2.70 9.13 -17.20
C LEU A 218 -2.71 9.81 -15.83
N THR A 219 -1.62 9.70 -15.10
CA THR A 219 -1.33 10.52 -13.91
C THR A 219 -0.37 11.63 -14.30
N THR A 220 -0.67 12.88 -13.95
CA THR A 220 0.18 14.02 -14.31
C THR A 220 -0.04 15.26 -13.41
N TYR A 221 0.77 16.29 -13.60
CA TYR A 221 1.00 17.40 -12.66
C TYR A 221 -0.25 18.16 -12.21
N HIS A 222 -0.21 18.69 -10.98
CA HIS A 222 -1.22 19.62 -10.44
C HIS A 222 -1.59 20.77 -11.39
N VAL A 223 -0.61 21.43 -12.03
CA VAL A 223 -0.80 22.59 -12.94
C VAL A 223 -0.83 22.24 -14.43
N GLY A 224 -0.75 20.95 -14.76
CA GLY A 224 -0.51 20.50 -16.14
C GLY A 224 -1.60 20.96 -17.14
N ALA A 225 -2.82 21.19 -16.66
CA ALA A 225 -3.95 21.68 -17.46
C ALA A 225 -4.24 23.19 -17.31
N ASP A 226 -3.47 23.92 -16.50
CA ASP A 226 -3.65 25.37 -16.36
C ASP A 226 -3.47 26.10 -17.70
N PRO A 227 -4.06 27.30 -17.87
CA PRO A 227 -3.73 28.18 -18.99
C PRO A 227 -2.21 28.40 -19.10
N LEU A 228 -1.69 28.44 -20.33
CA LEU A 228 -0.25 28.67 -20.57
C LEU A 228 0.19 30.03 -20.05
N GLU A 229 -0.71 31.00 -20.04
CA GLU A 229 -0.50 32.36 -19.54
C GLU A 229 -0.26 32.39 -18.01
N CYS A 230 -0.63 31.34 -17.26
CA CYS A 230 -0.34 31.24 -15.83
C CYS A 230 1.17 31.16 -15.50
N SER A 231 2.00 30.92 -16.52
CA SER A 231 3.45 31.05 -16.44
C SER A 231 3.91 32.50 -16.22
N ASP A 232 3.09 33.49 -16.57
CA ASP A 232 3.29 34.89 -16.20
C ASP A 232 2.72 35.12 -14.78
N SER A 233 3.58 35.52 -13.85
CA SER A 233 3.20 35.73 -12.45
C SER A 233 2.18 36.86 -12.24
N SER A 234 1.98 37.74 -13.23
CA SER A 234 0.91 38.76 -13.22
C SER A 234 -0.47 38.19 -13.54
N VAL A 235 -0.54 37.00 -14.14
CA VAL A 235 -1.79 36.30 -14.46
C VAL A 235 -2.18 35.40 -13.29
N THR A 236 -3.39 35.60 -12.78
CA THR A 236 -3.93 34.82 -11.65
C THR A 236 -5.29 34.22 -11.96
N ASP A 237 -5.96 34.72 -12.99
CA ASP A 237 -7.27 34.25 -13.41
C ASP A 237 -7.14 32.86 -14.07
N GLY A 238 -7.94 31.90 -13.60
CA GLY A 238 -7.89 30.51 -14.06
C GLY A 238 -6.63 29.72 -13.69
N CYS A 239 -5.72 30.26 -12.88
CA CYS A 239 -4.50 29.58 -12.43
C CYS A 239 -4.74 28.84 -11.11
N SER A 240 -4.34 27.57 -11.05
CA SER A 240 -4.47 26.76 -9.83
C SER A 240 -3.34 27.01 -8.82
N PHE A 241 -2.21 27.53 -9.30
CA PHE A 241 -1.04 27.92 -8.51
C PHE A 241 -0.75 29.41 -8.76
N VAL A 242 -0.78 30.23 -7.72
CA VAL A 242 -0.71 31.71 -7.83
C VAL A 242 0.35 32.37 -6.93
N GLU A 243 1.09 31.57 -6.19
CA GLU A 243 2.18 31.98 -5.31
C GLU A 243 3.39 32.50 -6.09
N ASN A 244 4.36 33.11 -5.41
CA ASN A 244 5.53 33.70 -6.07
C ASN A 244 6.45 32.62 -6.67
N ASP A 245 6.58 31.47 -6.02
CA ASP A 245 7.38 30.33 -6.47
C ASP A 245 6.52 29.39 -7.35
N ARG A 246 6.00 29.92 -8.46
CA ARG A 246 5.12 29.15 -9.35
C ARG A 246 5.83 27.96 -9.96
N SER A 247 5.06 26.88 -10.14
CA SER A 247 5.47 25.76 -10.97
C SER A 247 5.74 26.22 -12.41
N THR A 248 6.82 25.73 -13.01
CA THR A 248 7.13 25.99 -14.42
C THR A 248 6.36 25.10 -15.38
N HIS A 249 5.46 24.25 -14.87
CA HIS A 249 4.74 23.21 -15.61
C HIS A 249 3.32 23.62 -16.05
N HIS A 250 2.92 24.88 -15.89
CA HIS A 250 1.59 25.35 -16.28
C HIS A 250 1.26 25.01 -17.74
N GLY A 251 0.14 24.33 -17.96
CA GLY A 251 -0.43 24.03 -19.28
C GLY A 251 0.37 23.08 -20.16
N GLU A 252 1.40 22.44 -19.65
CA GLU A 252 2.32 21.66 -20.49
C GLU A 252 1.72 20.37 -21.05
N VAL A 253 0.64 19.85 -20.46
CA VAL A 253 -0.07 18.66 -20.96
C VAL A 253 -1.41 18.99 -21.60
N LEU A 254 -1.74 20.27 -21.83
CA LEU A 254 -3.01 20.65 -22.47
C LEU A 254 -3.25 19.95 -23.81
N ASP A 255 -2.23 19.94 -24.67
CA ASP A 255 -2.31 19.26 -25.97
C ASP A 255 -2.45 17.74 -25.80
N LEU A 256 -1.78 17.15 -24.81
CA LEU A 256 -1.92 15.73 -24.50
C LEU A 256 -3.37 15.42 -24.10
N LEU A 257 -3.95 16.16 -23.16
CA LEU A 257 -5.31 15.98 -22.69
C LEU A 257 -6.34 16.14 -23.81
N GLN A 258 -6.20 17.19 -24.64
CA GLN A 258 -7.16 17.49 -25.71
C GLN A 258 -7.13 16.45 -26.85
N ASN A 259 -5.95 15.91 -27.16
CA ASN A 259 -5.76 15.00 -28.29
C ASN A 259 -5.80 13.51 -27.90
N SER A 260 -6.01 13.18 -26.62
CA SER A 260 -6.01 11.79 -26.12
C SER A 260 -7.29 11.39 -25.38
N ARG A 261 -8.35 12.19 -25.44
CA ARG A 261 -9.62 12.03 -24.70
C ARG A 261 -10.26 10.65 -24.81
N ASP A 262 -10.12 10.01 -25.97
CA ASP A 262 -10.66 8.69 -26.29
C ASP A 262 -9.65 7.55 -26.10
N LEU A 263 -8.41 7.87 -25.76
CA LEU A 263 -7.33 6.90 -25.58
C LEU A 263 -7.19 6.46 -24.11
N PHE A 264 -7.40 7.38 -23.18
CA PHE A 264 -7.38 7.12 -21.74
C PHE A 264 -8.80 6.91 -21.19
N ASP A 265 -8.91 5.96 -20.26
CA ASP A 265 -10.15 5.69 -19.54
C ASP A 265 -10.44 6.80 -18.53
N PHE A 266 -9.41 7.28 -17.83
CA PHE A 266 -9.49 8.35 -16.83
C PHE A 266 -8.11 9.01 -16.61
N TYR A 267 -8.11 10.13 -15.90
CA TYR A 267 -6.97 11.02 -15.68
C TYR A 267 -6.83 11.34 -14.19
N ASN A 268 -5.70 11.01 -13.62
CA ASN A 268 -5.37 11.27 -12.22
C ASN A 268 -4.61 12.59 -12.12
N VAL A 269 -5.17 13.55 -11.38
CA VAL A 269 -4.55 14.87 -11.17
C VAL A 269 -3.79 14.86 -9.86
N MET A 270 -2.46 14.96 -9.90
CA MET A 270 -1.61 15.02 -8.70
C MET A 270 -1.77 16.35 -7.96
N ALA A 271 -2.94 16.58 -7.34
CA ALA A 271 -3.31 17.81 -6.62
C ALA A 271 -2.66 17.90 -5.22
N TYR A 272 -1.39 17.51 -5.14
CA TYR A 272 -0.50 17.60 -3.99
C TYR A 272 0.88 18.08 -4.48
N ASP A 273 1.82 18.28 -3.57
CA ASP A 273 3.13 18.89 -3.85
C ASP A 273 3.03 20.32 -4.42
N ALA A 274 2.00 21.05 -4.00
CA ALA A 274 1.72 22.41 -4.48
C ALA A 274 1.49 23.43 -3.35
N GLY A 275 1.63 23.02 -2.08
CA GLY A 275 1.40 23.89 -0.92
C GLY A 275 -0.07 24.05 -0.51
N PRO A 276 -0.32 24.60 0.69
CA PRO A 276 -1.66 24.68 1.29
C PRO A 276 -2.58 25.70 0.63
N ARG A 277 -2.03 26.61 -0.19
CA ARG A 277 -2.79 27.65 -0.92
C ARG A 277 -3.10 27.25 -2.37
N PHE A 278 -2.68 26.06 -2.78
CA PHE A 278 -3.01 25.49 -4.08
C PHE A 278 -4.53 25.33 -4.27
N LYS A 279 -5.04 25.81 -5.40
CA LYS A 279 -6.45 25.77 -5.76
C LYS A 279 -6.77 24.50 -6.53
N TYR A 280 -6.89 23.38 -5.81
CA TYR A 280 -7.19 22.09 -6.41
C TYR A 280 -8.52 22.09 -7.18
N ASP A 281 -9.49 22.89 -6.76
CA ASP A 281 -10.76 23.09 -7.45
C ASP A 281 -10.58 23.68 -8.85
N VAL A 282 -9.71 24.67 -8.99
CA VAL A 282 -9.35 25.29 -10.27
C VAL A 282 -8.59 24.31 -11.15
N ALA A 283 -7.64 23.55 -10.59
CA ALA A 283 -6.92 22.53 -11.34
C ALA A 283 -7.87 21.47 -11.90
N MET A 284 -8.74 20.92 -11.05
CA MET A 284 -9.73 19.91 -11.46
C MET A 284 -10.66 20.45 -12.55
N ALA A 285 -11.11 21.71 -12.45
CA ALA A 285 -11.92 22.35 -13.47
C ALA A 285 -11.17 22.53 -14.81
N ASN A 286 -9.89 22.89 -14.74
CA ASN A 286 -9.02 23.01 -15.91
C ASN A 286 -8.84 21.66 -16.62
N TYR A 287 -8.59 20.58 -15.86
CA TYR A 287 -8.53 19.22 -16.39
C TYR A 287 -9.87 18.78 -17.02
N ALA A 288 -10.99 18.97 -16.32
CA ALA A 288 -12.31 18.62 -16.84
C ALA A 288 -12.63 19.38 -18.13
N LYS A 289 -12.25 20.67 -18.23
CA LYS A 289 -12.39 21.46 -19.46
C LYS A 289 -11.50 20.94 -20.59
N ALA A 290 -10.24 20.58 -20.29
CA ALA A 290 -9.28 20.09 -21.27
C ALA A 290 -9.67 18.71 -21.81
N VAL A 291 -10.23 17.83 -20.98
CA VAL A 291 -10.70 16.49 -21.36
C VAL A 291 -12.13 16.51 -21.92
N GLY A 292 -12.97 17.43 -21.46
CA GLY A 292 -14.38 17.54 -21.85
C GLY A 292 -15.34 16.62 -21.08
N ASP A 293 -14.85 15.93 -20.04
CA ASP A 293 -15.65 15.06 -19.18
C ASP A 293 -15.09 15.06 -17.75
N ALA A 294 -15.80 15.66 -16.81
CA ALA A 294 -15.40 15.73 -15.41
C ALA A 294 -15.35 14.35 -14.73
N LYS A 295 -16.18 13.39 -15.17
CA LYS A 295 -16.25 12.05 -14.60
C LYS A 295 -14.99 11.22 -14.88
N LYS A 296 -14.19 11.63 -15.86
CA LYS A 296 -12.89 11.03 -16.15
C LYS A 296 -11.75 11.61 -15.29
N ILE A 297 -11.99 12.65 -14.51
CA ILE A 297 -10.94 13.32 -13.74
C ILE A 297 -11.00 12.84 -12.29
N ILE A 298 -9.87 12.35 -11.79
CA ILE A 298 -9.71 11.77 -10.45
C ILE A 298 -8.83 12.72 -9.62
N LEU A 299 -9.32 13.12 -8.44
CA LEU A 299 -8.62 14.03 -7.55
C LEU A 299 -7.50 13.31 -6.79
N GLY A 300 -6.28 13.81 -6.88
CA GLY A 300 -5.15 13.27 -6.11
C GLY A 300 -5.07 13.84 -4.70
N ASN A 301 -4.94 12.95 -3.72
CA ASN A 301 -4.61 13.23 -2.33
C ASN A 301 -3.32 12.51 -1.94
N THR A 302 -2.75 12.86 -0.79
CA THR A 302 -1.53 12.23 -0.27
C THR A 302 -1.64 11.92 1.22
N LEU A 303 -1.07 10.78 1.65
CA LEU A 303 -0.91 10.39 3.06
C LEU A 303 0.47 10.74 3.61
N THR A 304 1.37 11.26 2.77
CA THR A 304 2.74 11.59 3.15
C THR A 304 2.94 13.10 3.21
N THR A 305 4.04 13.52 3.83
CA THR A 305 4.51 14.89 3.76
C THR A 305 4.80 15.26 2.31
N GLN A 306 4.29 16.40 1.90
CA GLN A 306 4.40 16.94 0.55
C GLN A 306 5.19 18.25 0.57
N TRP A 307 5.75 18.61 -0.58
CA TRP A 307 6.39 19.90 -0.76
C TRP A 307 5.35 21.01 -1.00
N GLY A 308 5.72 22.24 -0.65
CA GLY A 308 4.98 23.44 -1.02
C GLY A 308 5.88 24.67 -0.96
N PRO A 309 5.46 25.81 -1.54
CA PRO A 309 6.23 27.05 -1.52
C PRO A 309 6.61 27.53 -0.11
N GLU A 310 5.78 27.21 0.88
CA GLU A 310 5.97 27.61 2.28
C GLU A 310 6.76 26.59 3.09
N GLY A 311 7.21 25.50 2.45
CA GLY A 311 7.92 24.40 3.07
C GLY A 311 7.15 23.08 3.02
N ARG A 312 7.77 22.04 3.59
CA ARG A 312 7.17 20.71 3.69
C ARG A 312 6.06 20.70 4.74
N TYR A 313 4.94 20.05 4.42
CA TYR A 313 3.82 19.86 5.33
C TYR A 313 3.10 18.54 5.04
N ALA A 314 2.40 18.01 6.04
CA ALA A 314 1.47 16.89 5.85
C ALA A 314 0.05 17.44 5.78
N GLU A 315 -0.74 16.94 4.83
CA GLU A 315 -2.15 17.29 4.73
C GLU A 315 -2.93 16.66 5.89
N THR A 316 -3.93 17.39 6.43
CA THR A 316 -4.71 16.85 7.54
C THR A 316 -5.72 15.80 7.07
N ARG A 317 -6.07 14.89 7.98
CA ARG A 317 -7.10 13.86 7.75
C ARG A 317 -8.42 14.48 7.35
N GLU A 318 -8.81 15.53 8.06
CA GLU A 318 -10.05 16.27 7.82
C GLU A 318 -10.05 16.92 6.44
N ASN A 319 -8.94 17.52 6.00
CA ASN A 319 -8.90 18.19 4.70
C ASN A 319 -8.93 17.19 3.54
N ASN A 320 -8.21 16.07 3.64
CA ASN A 320 -8.26 15.01 2.64
C ASN A 320 -9.67 14.40 2.52
N ILE A 321 -10.36 14.18 3.64
CA ILE A 321 -11.76 13.73 3.67
C ILE A 321 -12.69 14.79 3.03
N ALA A 322 -12.53 16.07 3.36
CA ALA A 322 -13.32 17.15 2.78
C ALA A 322 -13.12 17.27 1.26
N ARG A 323 -11.89 17.11 0.78
CA ARG A 323 -11.53 17.05 -0.64
C ARG A 323 -12.21 15.87 -1.34
N ALA A 324 -12.24 14.71 -0.70
CA ALA A 324 -12.89 13.51 -1.23
C ALA A 324 -14.42 13.68 -1.37
N ALA A 325 -15.07 14.34 -0.40
CA ALA A 325 -16.49 14.70 -0.52
C ALA A 325 -16.72 15.77 -1.58
N TRP A 326 -15.87 16.80 -1.63
CA TRP A 326 -15.99 17.89 -2.60
C TRP A 326 -15.96 17.37 -4.03
N GLN A 327 -15.07 16.43 -4.35
CA GLN A 327 -14.98 15.93 -5.73
C GLN A 327 -16.28 15.20 -6.15
N ALA A 328 -16.87 14.43 -5.24
CA ALA A 328 -18.11 13.71 -5.48
C ALA A 328 -19.29 14.68 -5.67
N ALA A 329 -19.39 15.69 -4.80
CA ALA A 329 -20.41 16.74 -4.90
C ALA A 329 -20.32 17.55 -6.20
N ASN A 330 -19.15 17.59 -6.83
CA ASN A 330 -18.90 18.29 -8.09
C ASN A 330 -18.88 17.36 -9.31
N GLY A 331 -19.24 16.08 -9.15
CA GLY A 331 -19.41 15.14 -10.27
C GLY A 331 -18.11 14.67 -10.92
N TYR A 332 -17.00 14.73 -10.20
CA TYR A 332 -15.72 14.15 -10.63
C TYR A 332 -15.73 12.62 -10.49
N GLY A 333 -14.71 11.96 -11.05
CA GLY A 333 -14.68 10.51 -11.17
C GLY A 333 -14.30 9.77 -9.89
N GLY A 334 -13.67 10.44 -8.93
CA GLY A 334 -13.17 9.80 -7.72
C GLY A 334 -11.96 10.48 -7.11
N VAL A 335 -11.30 9.74 -6.20
CA VAL A 335 -10.08 10.13 -5.50
C VAL A 335 -9.01 9.07 -5.72
N PHE A 336 -7.75 9.48 -5.87
CA PHE A 336 -6.61 8.59 -5.72
C PHE A 336 -5.66 9.09 -4.64
N VAL A 337 -4.90 8.18 -4.05
CA VAL A 337 -4.03 8.47 -2.91
C VAL A 337 -2.59 8.01 -3.14
N TRP A 338 -1.65 8.93 -2.94
CA TRP A 338 -0.22 8.65 -2.78
C TRP A 338 0.15 8.58 -1.28
N ALA A 339 0.46 7.45 -0.68
CA ALA A 339 0.34 6.09 -1.19
C ALA A 339 -0.05 5.14 -0.04
N MET A 340 -0.63 3.99 -0.38
CA MET A 340 -0.74 2.85 0.52
C MET A 340 0.58 2.07 0.52
N GLY A 341 1.05 1.70 1.72
CA GLY A 341 2.33 1.04 1.96
C GLY A 341 3.39 2.02 2.49
N SER A 342 3.62 3.13 1.79
CA SER A 342 4.67 4.10 2.14
C SER A 342 4.09 5.42 2.66
N ASN A 343 4.53 5.85 3.84
CA ASN A 343 4.31 7.19 4.36
C ASN A 343 5.45 7.62 5.31
N ASP A 344 5.68 8.92 5.45
CA ASP A 344 6.62 9.50 6.43
C ASP A 344 5.92 10.14 7.65
N THR A 345 4.60 9.96 7.76
CA THR A 345 3.76 10.51 8.84
C THR A 345 3.60 9.56 10.04
N GLY A 346 4.16 8.35 9.97
CA GLY A 346 4.09 7.35 11.03
C GLY A 346 2.80 6.53 11.07
N LEU A 347 1.96 6.59 10.03
CA LEU A 347 0.74 5.81 9.93
C LEU A 347 1.07 4.32 9.75
N SER A 348 0.49 3.46 10.57
CA SER A 348 0.54 2.03 10.34
C SER A 348 -0.22 1.66 9.06
N PHE A 349 0.00 0.46 8.52
CA PHE A 349 -0.73 0.01 7.33
C PHE A 349 -2.24 -0.03 7.57
N ALA A 350 -2.67 -0.41 8.77
CA ALA A 350 -4.07 -0.39 9.18
C ALA A 350 -4.63 1.04 9.25
N ASP A 351 -3.88 2.00 9.80
CA ASP A 351 -4.32 3.39 9.87
C ASP A 351 -4.43 4.03 8.47
N GLN A 352 -3.56 3.64 7.53
CA GLN A 352 -3.68 4.05 6.13
C GLN A 352 -4.97 3.54 5.48
N ILE A 353 -5.34 2.29 5.73
CA ILE A 353 -6.60 1.69 5.27
C ILE A 353 -7.79 2.46 5.85
N ASP A 354 -7.79 2.69 7.17
CA ASP A 354 -8.84 3.42 7.85
C ASP A 354 -8.98 4.86 7.31
N TYR A 355 -7.87 5.54 7.03
CA TYR A 355 -7.90 6.86 6.41
C TYR A 355 -8.47 6.82 4.99
N ILE A 356 -8.06 5.85 4.17
CA ILE A 356 -8.60 5.67 2.83
C ILE A 356 -10.10 5.37 2.85
N ASN A 357 -10.57 4.56 3.79
CA ASN A 357 -11.98 4.24 3.96
C ASN A 357 -12.81 5.47 4.35
N ASP A 358 -12.30 6.35 5.21
CA ASP A 358 -12.98 7.61 5.51
C ASP A 358 -13.13 8.52 4.29
N MET A 359 -12.09 8.61 3.47
CA MET A 359 -12.17 9.36 2.21
C MET A 359 -13.21 8.75 1.28
N LYS A 360 -13.25 7.42 1.17
CA LYS A 360 -14.26 6.72 0.37
C LYS A 360 -15.67 6.96 0.89
N ASN A 361 -15.89 6.88 2.20
CA ASN A 361 -17.19 7.14 2.83
C ASN A 361 -17.66 8.56 2.51
N ALA A 362 -16.78 9.55 2.67
CA ALA A 362 -17.08 10.94 2.35
C ALA A 362 -17.39 11.14 0.86
N ALA A 363 -16.63 10.52 -0.05
CA ALA A 363 -16.86 10.55 -1.48
C ALA A 363 -18.16 9.81 -1.92
N SER A 364 -18.66 8.90 -1.09
CA SER A 364 -19.93 8.17 -1.33
C SER A 364 -21.18 8.91 -0.87
N GLY A 365 -21.04 10.15 -0.39
CA GLY A 365 -22.14 10.94 0.19
C GLY A 365 -22.04 11.15 1.70
N GLY A 366 -20.92 10.78 2.33
CA GLY A 366 -20.65 10.96 3.76
C GLY A 366 -20.18 12.36 4.18
N VAL A 367 -20.71 13.43 3.58
CA VAL A 367 -20.68 14.80 4.15
C VAL A 367 -22.11 15.35 4.09
N PRO A 368 -22.63 15.95 5.18
CA PRO A 368 -24.02 15.74 5.59
C PRO A 368 -25.03 16.54 4.77
N GLU A 369 -25.85 15.86 3.97
CA GLU A 369 -27.22 16.30 3.66
C GLU A 369 -28.19 15.67 4.67
N THR A 370 -28.38 16.30 5.84
CA THR A 370 -29.51 16.06 6.77
C THR A 370 -29.93 14.59 7.04
N GLY A 371 -28.99 13.65 7.08
CA GLY A 371 -29.21 12.23 7.36
C GLY A 371 -28.05 11.65 8.19
N ASN A 372 -28.27 10.46 8.76
CA ASN A 372 -27.33 9.75 9.64
C ASN A 372 -26.08 9.27 8.90
N THR A 373 -24.91 9.46 9.49
CA THR A 373 -23.64 8.87 9.05
C THR A 373 -23.45 7.54 9.77
N VAL A 374 -23.22 6.44 9.03
CA VAL A 374 -22.99 5.11 9.63
C VAL A 374 -21.71 5.13 10.49
N PRO A 375 -21.70 4.53 11.69
CA PRO A 375 -20.54 4.57 12.58
C PRO A 375 -19.40 3.69 12.07
N VAL A 376 -18.17 4.01 12.49
CA VAL A 376 -16.97 3.25 12.13
C VAL A 376 -16.52 2.39 13.31
N ALA A 377 -16.51 1.07 13.11
CA ALA A 377 -16.00 0.11 14.09
C ALA A 377 -14.47 0.00 14.02
N ARG A 378 -13.80 0.26 15.14
CA ARG A 378 -12.36 0.04 15.34
C ARG A 378 -12.11 -0.74 16.61
N ALA A 379 -11.06 -1.56 16.62
CA ALA A 379 -10.70 -2.39 17.76
C ALA A 379 -9.19 -2.52 17.93
N THR A 380 -8.73 -2.42 19.19
CA THR A 380 -7.38 -2.79 19.61
C THR A 380 -7.45 -4.10 20.41
N TYR A 381 -6.54 -5.03 20.13
CA TYR A 381 -6.49 -6.35 20.76
C TYR A 381 -5.07 -6.94 20.67
N GLN A 382 -4.80 -7.94 21.50
CA GLN A 382 -3.55 -8.73 21.41
C GLN A 382 -3.62 -9.65 20.19
N LYS A 383 -2.70 -9.48 19.23
CA LYS A 383 -2.68 -10.30 18.00
C LYS A 383 -2.23 -11.73 18.26
N GLU A 384 -1.33 -11.91 19.22
CA GLU A 384 -0.76 -13.19 19.62
C GLU A 384 -0.67 -13.26 21.14
N VAL A 385 -1.00 -14.43 21.69
CA VAL A 385 -1.08 -14.69 23.13
C VAL A 385 -0.56 -16.09 23.39
N GLN A 386 0.35 -16.26 24.33
CA GLN A 386 0.94 -17.56 24.67
C GLN A 386 0.32 -18.11 25.96
N GLY A 387 0.01 -19.41 25.98
CA GLY A 387 -0.42 -20.09 27.19
C GLY A 387 -1.76 -19.60 27.74
N ALA A 388 -1.94 -19.74 29.05
CA ALA A 388 -3.13 -19.21 29.73
C ALA A 388 -3.05 -17.69 29.88
N ALA A 389 -4.08 -16.98 29.43
CA ALA A 389 -4.09 -15.52 29.47
C ALA A 389 -5.51 -14.93 29.47
N THR A 390 -5.63 -13.66 29.90
CA THR A 390 -6.87 -12.87 29.73
C THR A 390 -6.66 -11.88 28.59
N VAL A 391 -7.53 -11.97 27.59
CA VAL A 391 -7.49 -11.11 26.40
C VAL A 391 -8.53 -10.01 26.54
N THR A 392 -8.14 -8.78 26.22
CA THR A 392 -9.04 -7.62 26.15
C THR A 392 -9.22 -7.17 24.70
N LEU A 393 -10.48 -7.01 24.31
CA LEU A 393 -10.90 -6.42 23.04
C LEU A 393 -11.42 -5.00 23.34
N ASP A 394 -10.81 -3.98 22.74
CA ASP A 394 -11.07 -2.58 23.07
C ASP A 394 -11.54 -1.80 21.84
N ALA A 395 -12.80 -1.40 21.81
CA ALA A 395 -13.41 -0.61 20.72
C ALA A 395 -13.43 0.90 21.00
N SER A 396 -12.63 1.40 21.94
CA SER A 396 -12.60 2.82 22.31
C SER A 396 -12.18 3.77 21.19
N SER A 397 -11.54 3.25 20.14
CA SER A 397 -11.20 4.01 18.93
C SER A 397 -12.33 4.05 17.89
N SER A 398 -13.45 3.36 18.12
CA SER A 398 -14.64 3.48 17.27
C SER A 398 -15.25 4.87 17.44
N TYR A 399 -15.80 5.42 16.37
CA TYR A 399 -16.40 6.75 16.38
C TYR A 399 -17.57 6.81 15.42
N ASP A 400 -18.44 7.78 15.69
CA ASP A 400 -19.45 8.24 14.77
C ASP A 400 -19.10 9.68 14.34
N ALA A 401 -19.33 10.01 13.08
CA ALA A 401 -19.00 11.32 12.52
C ALA A 401 -20.02 12.40 12.92
N ASP A 402 -21.26 12.00 13.23
CA ASP A 402 -22.32 12.89 13.71
C ASP A 402 -22.20 13.15 15.24
N GLY A 403 -21.35 12.39 15.93
CA GLY A 403 -21.15 12.44 17.37
C GLY A 403 -22.19 11.65 18.16
N ASP A 404 -22.91 10.74 17.50
CA ASP A 404 -23.92 9.88 18.11
C ASP A 404 -23.29 8.86 19.08
N THR A 405 -24.10 8.43 20.06
CA THR A 405 -23.64 7.48 21.09
C THR A 405 -23.58 6.07 20.52
N LEU A 406 -22.42 5.43 20.69
CA LEU A 406 -22.16 4.11 20.14
C LEU A 406 -22.54 2.98 21.10
N THR A 407 -23.08 1.92 20.51
CA THR A 407 -23.29 0.60 21.12
C THR A 407 -22.47 -0.45 20.37
N TYR A 408 -22.09 -1.53 21.05
CA TYR A 408 -21.07 -2.46 20.57
C TYR A 408 -21.61 -3.89 20.59
N THR A 409 -21.24 -4.70 19.61
CA THR A 409 -21.53 -6.14 19.58
C THR A 409 -20.30 -6.91 19.16
N TRP A 410 -19.71 -7.66 20.10
CA TRP A 410 -18.60 -8.57 19.87
C TRP A 410 -19.13 -10.00 19.70
N THR A 411 -18.66 -10.67 18.66
CA THR A 411 -19.00 -12.07 18.36
C THR A 411 -17.75 -12.86 18.00
N GLN A 412 -17.66 -14.10 18.46
CA GLN A 412 -16.68 -15.04 17.93
C GLN A 412 -17.26 -15.71 16.68
N VAL A 413 -16.45 -15.83 15.63
CA VAL A 413 -16.87 -16.38 14.33
C VAL A 413 -16.11 -17.64 13.90
N SER A 414 -14.94 -17.92 14.50
CA SER A 414 -14.17 -19.14 14.22
C SER A 414 -13.20 -19.50 15.36
N GLY A 415 -12.64 -20.70 15.29
CA GLY A 415 -11.65 -21.22 16.25
C GLY A 415 -12.26 -21.85 17.51
N PRO A 416 -11.43 -22.26 18.48
CA PRO A 416 -11.89 -22.80 19.76
C PRO A 416 -12.81 -21.82 20.50
N GLN A 417 -13.98 -22.27 20.93
CA GLN A 417 -15.01 -21.40 21.51
C GLN A 417 -14.57 -20.82 22.86
N VAL A 418 -14.68 -19.49 23.00
CA VAL A 418 -14.45 -18.76 24.26
C VAL A 418 -15.73 -18.09 24.76
N THR A 419 -15.78 -17.82 26.07
CA THR A 419 -16.87 -17.02 26.65
C THR A 419 -16.46 -15.55 26.67
N LEU A 420 -17.10 -14.72 25.83
CA LEU A 420 -16.92 -13.26 25.84
C LEU A 420 -17.69 -12.64 26.99
N ASN A 421 -16.97 -12.11 27.97
CA ASN A 421 -17.51 -11.23 29.01
C ASN A 421 -17.66 -9.82 28.45
N ASN A 422 -18.75 -9.14 28.80
CA ASN A 422 -19.06 -7.79 28.34
C ASN A 422 -19.12 -7.65 26.81
N ALA A 423 -19.62 -8.69 26.12
CA ALA A 423 -19.72 -8.74 24.66
C ALA A 423 -20.55 -7.61 24.01
N SER A 424 -21.32 -6.86 24.79
CA SER A 424 -22.08 -5.70 24.32
C SER A 424 -21.52 -4.33 24.76
N GLN A 425 -20.31 -4.31 25.32
CA GLN A 425 -19.67 -3.12 25.86
C GLN A 425 -18.50 -2.67 24.98
N GLN A 426 -18.07 -1.42 25.15
CA GLN A 426 -16.90 -0.87 24.45
C GLN A 426 -15.64 -1.71 24.67
N LYS A 427 -15.50 -2.34 25.85
CA LYS A 427 -14.41 -3.29 26.14
C LYS A 427 -14.99 -4.66 26.52
N ALA A 428 -14.62 -5.69 25.77
CA ALA A 428 -14.95 -7.08 26.05
C ALA A 428 -13.70 -7.85 26.47
N THR A 429 -13.88 -8.92 27.25
CA THR A 429 -12.75 -9.77 27.68
C THR A 429 -13.09 -11.25 27.60
N PHE A 430 -12.08 -12.09 27.43
CA PHE A 430 -12.21 -13.55 27.57
C PHE A 430 -10.92 -14.14 28.12
N THR A 431 -11.00 -15.37 28.60
CA THR A 431 -9.86 -16.12 29.14
C THR A 431 -9.52 -17.29 28.22
N LEU A 432 -8.22 -17.48 27.98
CA LEU A 432 -7.63 -18.64 27.34
C LEU A 432 -6.99 -19.52 28.42
N ASN A 433 -7.18 -20.83 28.31
CA ASN A 433 -6.44 -21.81 29.12
C ASN A 433 -5.12 -22.16 28.42
N SER A 434 -4.24 -22.90 29.09
CA SER A 434 -3.07 -23.49 28.43
C SER A 434 -3.51 -24.42 27.29
N THR A 435 -2.68 -24.51 26.26
CA THR A 435 -2.85 -25.39 25.10
C THR A 435 -1.50 -25.97 24.71
N ASP A 436 -1.51 -27.21 24.21
CA ASP A 436 -0.31 -27.87 23.67
C ASP A 436 -0.18 -27.67 22.14
N VAL A 437 -1.16 -27.02 21.52
CA VAL A 437 -1.22 -26.77 20.07
C VAL A 437 -1.67 -25.34 19.81
N ASP A 438 -0.98 -24.68 18.87
CA ASP A 438 -1.35 -23.36 18.38
C ASP A 438 -2.76 -23.36 17.77
N ALA A 439 -3.54 -22.35 18.11
CA ALA A 439 -4.88 -22.14 17.58
C ALA A 439 -5.07 -20.70 17.11
N THR A 440 -6.02 -20.49 16.20
CA THR A 440 -6.45 -19.14 15.78
C THR A 440 -7.93 -18.97 16.09
N LEU A 441 -8.25 -17.89 16.81
CA LEU A 441 -9.62 -17.51 17.15
C LEU A 441 -10.03 -16.30 16.29
N GLY A 442 -11.15 -16.41 15.58
CA GLY A 442 -11.70 -15.32 14.78
C GLY A 442 -12.83 -14.59 15.51
N PHE A 443 -12.81 -13.26 15.46
CA PHE A 443 -13.80 -12.38 16.09
C PHE A 443 -14.35 -11.35 15.10
N LYS A 444 -15.51 -10.79 15.44
CA LYS A 444 -16.20 -9.75 14.70
C LYS A 444 -16.79 -8.71 15.65
N LEU A 445 -16.56 -7.44 15.38
CA LEU A 445 -17.17 -6.28 16.03
C LEU A 445 -18.15 -5.61 15.07
N THR A 446 -19.35 -5.30 15.55
CA THR A 446 -20.29 -4.36 14.90
C THR A 446 -20.59 -3.25 15.90
N VAL A 447 -20.57 -2.00 15.42
CA VAL A 447 -20.89 -0.80 16.21
C VAL A 447 -22.18 -0.20 15.67
N ASN A 448 -23.07 0.28 16.53
CA ASN A 448 -24.33 0.89 16.14
C ASN A 448 -24.51 2.23 16.86
N ASP A 449 -24.93 3.26 16.13
CA ASP A 449 -25.08 4.64 16.61
C ASP A 449 -26.51 4.98 17.10
N GLY A 450 -27.38 3.97 17.18
CA GLY A 450 -28.81 4.11 17.47
C GLY A 450 -29.71 4.20 16.23
N LYS A 451 -29.13 4.28 15.03
CA LYS A 451 -29.86 4.35 13.75
C LYS A 451 -29.38 3.27 12.76
N ASP A 452 -28.07 3.16 12.52
CA ASP A 452 -27.46 2.25 11.57
C ASP A 452 -26.31 1.42 12.18
N ASP A 453 -26.09 0.23 11.62
CA ASP A 453 -24.95 -0.64 11.96
C ASP A 453 -23.74 -0.29 11.10
N SER A 454 -22.56 -0.29 11.72
CA SER A 454 -21.27 -0.24 11.03
C SER A 454 -21.10 -1.43 10.09
N LEU A 455 -20.20 -1.29 9.11
CA LEU A 455 -19.57 -2.48 8.53
C LEU A 455 -18.91 -3.31 9.64
N PRO A 456 -18.98 -4.66 9.57
CA PRO A 456 -18.39 -5.50 10.59
C PRO A 456 -16.86 -5.51 10.50
N LEU A 457 -16.18 -5.22 11.61
CA LEU A 457 -14.74 -5.38 11.75
C LEU A 457 -14.41 -6.81 12.16
N ALA A 458 -13.83 -7.59 11.25
CA ALA A 458 -13.37 -8.96 11.53
C ALA A 458 -11.87 -9.00 11.80
N PHE A 459 -11.44 -9.80 12.77
CA PHE A 459 -10.03 -9.99 13.11
C PHE A 459 -9.76 -11.37 13.71
N SER A 460 -8.49 -11.69 13.93
CA SER A 460 -8.07 -12.97 14.51
C SER A 460 -6.97 -12.81 15.55
N ILE A 461 -6.97 -13.70 16.54
CA ILE A 461 -5.98 -13.78 17.60
C ILE A 461 -5.34 -15.16 17.56
N LYS A 462 -4.01 -15.24 17.52
CA LYS A 462 -3.29 -16.51 17.65
C LYS A 462 -3.06 -16.82 19.12
N HIS A 463 -3.45 -18.03 19.51
CA HIS A 463 -3.17 -18.59 20.82
C HIS A 463 -2.09 -19.64 20.66
N LEU A 464 -0.89 -19.35 21.15
CA LEU A 464 0.29 -20.19 21.02
C LEU A 464 0.38 -21.17 22.20
N ALA A 465 0.91 -22.36 21.93
CA ALA A 465 1.18 -23.36 22.95
C ALA A 465 2.14 -22.83 24.05
N ASP A 466 2.00 -23.38 25.26
CA ASP A 466 2.98 -23.10 26.32
C ASP A 466 4.37 -23.58 25.89
N ASP A 467 5.41 -22.80 26.22
CA ASP A 467 6.79 -23.27 26.04
C ASP A 467 6.96 -24.54 26.88
N VAL A 468 7.17 -25.67 26.21
CA VAL A 468 7.59 -26.90 26.89
C VAL A 468 8.99 -26.60 27.41
N ALA A 469 9.12 -26.41 28.73
CA ALA A 469 10.43 -26.41 29.37
C ALA A 469 11.10 -27.73 28.97
N GLU A 470 12.18 -27.67 28.19
CA GLU A 470 13.03 -28.84 27.99
C GLU A 470 13.46 -29.31 29.39
N GLU A 471 13.08 -30.54 29.76
CA GLU A 471 13.65 -31.18 30.94
C GLU A 471 15.18 -31.16 30.78
N PRO A 472 15.94 -30.75 31.81
CA PRO A 472 17.38 -30.74 31.70
C PRO A 472 17.85 -32.18 31.45
N GLU A 473 18.52 -32.39 30.31
CA GLU A 473 19.19 -33.66 30.06
C GLU A 473 20.15 -33.96 31.22
N GLU A 474 20.07 -35.18 31.75
CA GLU A 474 20.97 -35.68 32.78
C GLU A 474 22.43 -35.45 32.36
N PRO A 475 23.29 -34.83 33.20
CA PRO A 475 24.66 -34.55 32.81
C PRO A 475 25.44 -35.85 32.61
N GLY A 476 25.88 -36.08 31.38
CA GLY A 476 26.86 -37.12 31.06
C GLY A 476 28.16 -36.90 31.84
N GLU A 477 28.74 -38.00 32.31
CA GLU A 477 29.97 -38.06 33.11
C GLU A 477 31.14 -37.31 32.44
N GLU A 478 31.68 -36.28 33.10
CA GLU A 478 33.05 -35.81 32.86
C GLU A 478 34.03 -36.47 33.85
N PRO A 479 35.22 -36.90 33.39
CA PRO A 479 36.22 -37.49 34.26
C PRO A 479 37.14 -36.44 34.92
N GLY A 480 37.11 -36.40 36.26
CA GLY A 480 38.31 -36.42 37.13
C GLY A 480 39.13 -35.14 37.35
N GLU A 481 38.96 -34.58 38.58
CA GLU A 481 39.94 -34.03 39.56
C GLU A 481 41.01 -33.00 39.08
N GLU A 482 41.21 -31.84 39.73
CA GLU A 482 41.68 -31.65 41.12
C GLU A 482 41.41 -30.20 41.65
N PRO A 483 41.56 -29.94 42.98
CA PRO A 483 40.77 -28.94 43.70
C PRO A 483 41.50 -27.67 44.18
N GLY A 484 40.71 -26.63 44.45
CA GLY A 484 40.90 -25.71 45.59
C GLY A 484 41.22 -24.25 45.27
N GLU A 485 40.30 -23.33 45.56
CA GLU A 485 40.35 -22.45 46.74
C GLU A 485 39.06 -21.60 46.86
N GLU A 486 38.67 -21.35 48.10
CA GLU A 486 37.38 -20.83 48.59
C GLU A 486 37.21 -19.28 48.51
N PRO A 487 36.00 -18.75 48.77
CA PRO A 487 35.53 -17.44 48.30
C PRO A 487 35.67 -16.29 49.33
N GLY A 488 35.60 -15.05 48.83
CA GLY A 488 35.54 -13.81 49.63
C GLY A 488 34.25 -13.03 49.40
N ASP A 489 33.54 -12.77 50.50
CA ASP A 489 32.27 -12.07 50.69
C ASP A 489 32.23 -10.56 50.34
N ASN A 490 31.11 -10.13 49.72
CA ASN A 490 30.26 -8.92 49.95
C ASN A 490 30.87 -7.48 50.09
N PRO A 491 30.07 -6.38 50.14
CA PRO A 491 28.88 -5.96 49.37
C PRO A 491 28.94 -4.47 48.91
N GLY A 492 28.07 -4.07 47.96
CA GLY A 492 27.48 -2.72 47.85
C GLY A 492 28.32 -1.53 47.32
N GLU A 493 27.76 -0.78 46.38
CA GLU A 493 27.56 0.69 46.39
C GLU A 493 27.30 1.23 44.96
N GLU A 494 26.11 1.79 44.73
CA GLU A 494 25.92 2.90 43.76
C GLU A 494 26.48 4.17 44.43
N PRO A 495 27.17 5.10 43.71
CA PRO A 495 26.42 6.16 42.98
C PRO A 495 27.14 6.84 41.79
N GLY A 496 26.34 7.45 40.90
CA GLY A 496 26.63 8.81 40.37
C GLY A 496 27.17 8.98 38.95
N ASP A 497 26.30 9.48 38.07
CA ASP A 497 26.52 10.40 36.92
C ASP A 497 27.79 11.28 37.02
N ASN A 498 28.58 11.68 36.01
CA ASN A 498 28.60 11.78 34.53
C ASN A 498 29.99 12.48 34.21
N PRO A 499 30.46 12.87 32.99
CA PRO A 499 30.39 12.34 31.61
C PRO A 499 31.81 12.00 31.04
N GLY A 500 31.86 11.31 29.90
CA GLY A 500 32.99 11.46 28.96
C GLY A 500 33.99 10.30 28.83
N ASN A 501 33.49 9.08 28.58
CA ASN A 501 34.08 8.11 27.65
C ASN A 501 33.03 7.00 27.49
N GLY A 502 32.25 7.00 26.42
CA GLY A 502 31.04 6.16 26.32
C GLY A 502 31.37 4.68 26.41
N ALA A 503 31.17 4.09 27.60
CA ALA A 503 31.30 2.66 27.80
C ALA A 503 30.22 1.95 26.96
N VAL A 504 30.65 1.04 26.09
CA VAL A 504 29.73 0.21 25.31
C VAL A 504 29.07 -0.79 26.26
N THR A 505 27.75 -0.67 26.46
CA THR A 505 27.00 -1.50 27.40
C THR A 505 26.78 -2.91 26.85
N ALA A 506 26.59 -3.91 27.72
CA ALA A 506 26.23 -5.26 27.28
C ALA A 506 24.86 -5.26 26.60
N TRP A 507 24.70 -6.07 25.55
CA TRP A 507 23.42 -6.26 24.88
C TRP A 507 22.39 -6.86 25.83
N ASN A 508 21.16 -6.37 25.77
CA ASN A 508 20.05 -6.84 26.60
C ASN A 508 18.80 -7.01 25.72
N ALA A 509 18.19 -8.19 25.76
CA ALA A 509 17.01 -8.54 24.97
C ALA A 509 15.81 -7.61 25.21
N SER A 510 15.68 -7.06 26.42
CA SER A 510 14.58 -6.16 26.80
C SER A 510 14.81 -4.71 26.42
N THR A 511 16.05 -4.32 26.09
CA THR A 511 16.40 -2.94 25.75
C THR A 511 16.01 -2.62 24.31
N ILE A 512 15.38 -1.47 24.10
CA ILE A 512 15.08 -0.93 22.77
C ILE A 512 16.29 -0.13 22.27
N TYR A 513 16.81 -0.51 21.11
CA TYR A 513 17.85 0.22 20.40
C TYR A 513 17.21 0.96 19.22
N ALA A 514 16.60 2.12 19.52
CA ALA A 514 15.75 2.86 18.59
C ALA A 514 16.51 3.66 17.52
N GLN A 515 17.77 4.02 17.77
CA GLN A 515 18.58 4.85 16.87
C GLN A 515 19.64 3.98 16.19
N PRO A 516 19.97 4.22 14.92
CA PRO A 516 21.06 3.49 14.28
C PRO A 516 22.40 3.81 14.96
N CYS A 517 23.35 2.88 14.82
CA CYS A 517 24.73 3.01 15.28
C CYS A 517 24.91 3.03 16.80
N GLN A 518 23.92 2.55 17.56
CA GLN A 518 24.07 2.27 18.98
C GLN A 518 24.97 1.05 19.17
N LYS A 519 25.99 1.19 20.03
CA LYS A 519 26.99 0.15 20.29
C LYS A 519 26.56 -0.72 21.48
N VAL A 520 26.73 -2.04 21.34
CA VAL A 520 26.60 -3.00 22.44
C VAL A 520 27.73 -4.01 22.44
N THR A 521 28.06 -4.56 23.61
CA THR A 521 28.94 -5.73 23.72
C THR A 521 28.11 -7.01 23.80
N TYR A 522 28.45 -7.99 22.98
CA TYR A 522 27.83 -9.32 23.01
C TYR A 522 28.83 -10.37 22.54
N GLN A 523 28.99 -11.45 23.31
CA GLN A 523 29.96 -12.52 23.05
C GLN A 523 31.39 -12.02 22.77
N GLY A 524 31.86 -11.04 23.55
CA GLY A 524 33.22 -10.49 23.45
C GLY A 524 33.49 -9.58 22.25
N LYS A 525 32.48 -9.21 21.47
CA LYS A 525 32.58 -8.26 20.34
C LYS A 525 31.72 -7.03 20.55
N VAL A 526 32.06 -5.93 19.86
CA VAL A 526 31.22 -4.73 19.77
C VAL A 526 30.38 -4.81 18.50
N TRP A 527 29.08 -4.58 18.66
CA TRP A 527 28.08 -4.63 17.60
C TRP A 527 27.36 -3.29 17.49
N MET A 528 26.96 -2.94 16.28
CA MET A 528 26.20 -1.72 15.98
C MET A 528 24.90 -2.08 15.27
N ASN A 529 23.77 -1.55 15.75
CA ASN A 529 22.50 -1.72 15.08
C ASN A 529 22.38 -0.80 13.84
N GLY A 530 21.71 -1.27 12.80
CA GLY A 530 21.42 -0.47 11.59
C GLY A 530 20.07 0.24 11.63
N TRP A 531 19.18 -0.18 12.51
CA TRP A 531 17.82 0.34 12.63
C TRP A 531 17.26 -0.06 14.00
N TYR A 532 16.01 0.31 14.25
CA TYR A 532 15.27 -0.09 15.45
C TYR A 532 15.38 -1.59 15.69
N VAL A 533 15.84 -2.01 16.87
CA VAL A 533 15.92 -3.42 17.24
C VAL A 533 15.66 -3.62 18.74
N GLN A 534 14.90 -4.66 19.08
CA GLN A 534 14.66 -5.14 20.44
C GLN A 534 14.56 -6.67 20.38
N GLY A 535 15.10 -7.39 21.38
CA GLY A 535 15.01 -8.85 21.46
C GLY A 535 15.93 -9.65 20.53
N GLU A 536 16.32 -9.12 19.38
CA GLU A 536 17.25 -9.78 18.46
C GLU A 536 18.70 -9.68 18.98
N ALA A 537 19.33 -10.84 19.23
CA ALA A 537 20.71 -10.93 19.69
C ALA A 537 21.71 -10.70 18.55
N PRO A 538 22.83 -9.98 18.78
CA PRO A 538 23.88 -9.86 17.79
C PRO A 538 24.48 -11.21 17.40
N SER A 539 24.67 -11.47 16.10
CA SER A 539 25.16 -12.76 15.60
C SER A 539 25.91 -12.63 14.28
N ASP A 540 26.97 -13.42 14.10
CA ASP A 540 27.73 -13.49 12.83
C ASP A 540 26.99 -14.34 11.78
N ALA A 541 25.94 -15.07 12.16
CA ALA A 541 25.20 -15.97 11.27
C ALA A 541 24.39 -15.22 10.19
N ASN A 542 24.04 -13.95 10.45
CA ASN A 542 23.35 -13.09 9.50
C ASN A 542 24.16 -11.80 9.26
N PRO A 543 25.07 -11.78 8.26
CA PRO A 543 25.92 -10.62 7.98
C PRO A 543 25.15 -9.38 7.50
N TRP A 544 23.85 -9.52 7.24
CA TRP A 544 22.94 -8.45 6.81
C TRP A 544 21.89 -8.08 7.87
N GLY A 545 21.90 -8.72 9.04
CA GLY A 545 20.96 -8.48 10.13
C GLY A 545 21.08 -7.10 10.79
N ALA A 546 20.25 -6.86 11.80
CA ALA A 546 20.19 -5.58 12.50
C ALA A 546 21.53 -5.22 13.13
N TRP A 547 22.21 -6.20 13.72
CA TRP A 547 23.52 -6.03 14.35
C TRP A 547 24.66 -6.39 13.40
N ARG A 548 25.67 -5.51 13.30
CA ARG A 548 26.91 -5.80 12.56
C ARG A 548 28.14 -5.49 13.42
N PRO A 549 29.21 -6.31 13.35
CA PRO A 549 30.40 -6.07 14.15
C PRO A 549 31.06 -4.75 13.77
N GLU A 550 31.50 -3.98 14.77
CA GLU A 550 32.26 -2.76 14.56
C GLU A 550 33.55 -3.07 13.78
N GLY A 551 33.80 -2.30 12.72
CA GLY A 551 34.96 -2.49 11.83
C GLY A 551 34.83 -3.62 10.80
N SER A 552 33.70 -4.34 10.75
CA SER A 552 33.46 -5.35 9.71
C SER A 552 33.28 -4.73 8.31
N ALA A 553 33.66 -5.46 7.26
CA ALA A 553 33.46 -5.01 5.87
C ALA A 553 31.97 -4.76 5.55
N THR A 554 31.09 -5.52 6.21
CA THR A 554 29.63 -5.43 6.09
C THR A 554 29.01 -4.41 7.01
N MET A 555 29.76 -3.67 7.84
CA MET A 555 29.22 -2.66 8.75
C MET A 555 28.24 -1.72 8.04
N HIS A 556 27.14 -1.34 8.72
CA HIS A 556 26.12 -0.48 8.14
C HIS A 556 26.74 0.81 7.62
N THR A 557 26.44 1.19 6.37
CA THR A 557 27.09 2.32 5.69
C THR A 557 26.98 3.62 6.47
N GLN A 558 25.86 3.85 7.15
CA GLN A 558 25.61 5.02 8.00
C GLN A 558 26.36 5.01 9.35
N CYS A 559 26.99 3.88 9.71
CA CYS A 559 27.77 3.69 10.93
C CYS A 559 29.28 3.60 10.66
N LYS A 560 29.70 3.71 9.40
CA LYS A 560 31.09 3.92 8.96
C LYS A 560 31.42 5.39 9.04
#